data_AF-A0A8B4SAJ5-F1
#
_entry.id   AF-A0A8B4SAJ5-F1
#
_cell.length_a   1.000
_cell.length_b   1.000
_cell.length_c   1.000
_cell.angle_alpha   90.00
_cell.angle_beta   90.00
_cell.angle_gamma   90.00
#
_symmetry.space_group_name_H-M   'P 1'
#
loop_
_entity.id
_entity.type
_entity.pdbx_description
1 polymer ?
#
loop_
_entity_poly.entity_id
_entity_poly.type
_entity_poly.pdbx_seq_one_letter_code
_entity_poly.pdbx_strand_id
1 'polypeptide(L)' 'MEVRDKILANMSMRAAESLREDLEGRGPMRLSEVEAQQKEILKVVRRLVEEGQVTIGSGPEDSYV' A
#
# COMPACT_ATOMS: atom_id res chain seq x y z
N MET A 1 -8.97 2.32 -10.98
CA MET A 1 -8.87 2.87 -9.61
C MET A 1 -7.40 2.85 -9.25
N GLU A 2 -6.83 3.99 -8.90
CA GLU A 2 -5.43 4.04 -8.49
C GLU A 2 -5.23 3.37 -7.12
N VAL A 3 -4.02 2.87 -6.84
CA VAL A 3 -3.71 2.16 -5.59
C VAL A 3 -3.99 3.03 -4.37
N ARG A 4 -3.65 4.33 -4.44
CA ARG A 4 -3.91 5.29 -3.37
C ARG A 4 -5.40 5.35 -2.99
N ASP A 5 -6.28 5.44 -3.98
CA ASP A 5 -7.72 5.53 -3.74
C ASP A 5 -8.25 4.25 -3.10
N LYS A 6 -7.73 3.09 -3.52
CA LYS A 6 -8.09 1.79 -2.94
C LYS A 6 -7.70 1.71 -1.48
N ILE A 7 -6.50 2.18 -1.10
CA ILE A 7 -6.07 2.21 0.30
C ILE A 7 -6.96 3.13 1.13
N LEU A 8 -7.18 4.38 0.67
CA LEU A 8 -7.98 5.36 1.41
C LEU A 8 -9.44 4.93 1.57
N ALA A 9 -10.02 4.27 0.57
CA ALA A 9 -11.39 3.76 0.63
C ALA A 9 -11.60 2.64 1.66
N ASN A 10 -10.53 1.99 2.14
CA ASN A 10 -10.60 0.94 3.17
C ASN A 10 -10.20 1.46 4.57
N MET A 11 -10.04 2.78 4.73
CA MET A 11 -9.81 3.42 6.03
C MET A 11 -11.10 4.03 6.57
N SER A 12 -11.13 4.30 7.88
CA SER A 12 -12.17 5.19 8.43
C SER A 12 -11.99 6.61 7.85
N MET A 13 -13.09 7.35 7.70
CA MET A 13 -13.10 8.70 7.11
C MET A 13 -12.06 9.62 7.76
N ARG A 14 -12.04 9.66 9.10
CA ARG A 14 -11.08 10.45 9.88
C ARG A 14 -9.62 10.06 9.60
N ALA A 15 -9.32 8.76 9.53
CA ALA A 15 -7.95 8.30 9.29
C ALA A 15 -7.49 8.59 7.86
N ALA A 16 -8.40 8.48 6.88
CA ALA A 16 -8.14 8.85 5.50
C ALA A 16 -7.87 10.36 5.34
N GLU A 17 -8.63 11.20 6.04
CA GLU A 17 -8.42 12.66 6.07
C GLU A 17 -7.07 13.02 6.67
N SER A 18 -6.74 12.51 7.86
CA SER A 18 -5.44 12.78 8.48
C SER A 18 -4.27 12.33 7.60
N LEU A 19 -4.37 11.17 6.93
CA LEU A 19 -3.33 10.71 6.02
C LEU A 19 -3.18 11.62 4.79
N ARG A 20 -4.27 12.20 4.27
CA ARG A 20 -4.20 13.14 3.15
C ARG A 20 -3.49 14.44 3.56
N GLU A 21 -3.85 14.98 4.72
CA GLU A 21 -3.20 16.17 5.29
C GLU A 21 -1.70 15.93 5.50
N ASP A 22 -1.33 14.78 6.06
CA ASP A 22 0.07 14.38 6.25
C ASP A 22 0.84 14.28 4.92
N LEU A 23 0.20 13.79 3.85
CA LEU A 23 0.81 13.68 2.53
C LEU A 23 0.96 15.03 1.84
N GLU A 24 -0.02 15.92 1.98
CA GLU A 24 0.01 17.29 1.44
C GLU A 24 1.06 18.15 2.17
N GLY A 25 1.25 17.92 3.47
CA GLY A 25 2.27 18.59 4.27
C GLY A 25 3.70 18.09 4.03
N ARG A 26 3.88 16.97 3.32
CA ARG A 26 5.21 16.44 3.03
C ARG A 26 5.86 17.18 1.86
N GLY A 27 7.11 17.59 2.08
CA GLY A 27 7.98 18.09 1.04
C GLY A 27 8.45 16.99 0.07
N PRO A 28 9.28 17.34 -0.92
CA PRO A 28 9.82 16.38 -1.88
C PRO A 28 10.60 15.26 -1.18
N MET A 29 10.40 14.03 -1.64
CA MET A 29 11.02 12.82 -1.09
C MET A 29 11.92 12.17 -2.13
N ARG A 30 13.00 11.50 -1.69
CA ARG A 30 13.84 10.74 -2.60
C ARG A 30 13.11 9.48 -3.05
N LEU A 31 13.15 9.18 -4.34
CA LEU A 31 12.50 7.97 -4.89
C LEU A 31 12.94 6.69 -4.16
N SER A 32 14.22 6.59 -3.78
CA SER A 32 14.75 5.45 -3.03
C SER A 32 14.09 5.26 -1.65
N GLU A 33 13.66 6.34 -1.00
CA GLU A 33 12.95 6.27 0.28
C GLU A 33 11.53 5.74 0.07
N VAL A 34 10.86 6.20 -0.99
CA VAL A 34 9.53 5.72 -1.39
C VAL A 34 9.58 4.21 -1.67
N GLU A 35 10.54 3.76 -2.48
CA GLU A 35 10.71 2.35 -2.82
C GLU A 35 11.03 1.48 -1.60
N ALA A 36 11.84 2.00 -0.66
CA ALA A 36 12.12 1.28 0.59
C ALA A 36 10.84 1.07 1.41
N GLN A 37 10.00 2.10 1.55
CA GLN A 37 8.73 1.97 2.28
C GLN A 37 7.73 1.05 1.57
N GLN A 38 7.67 1.10 0.24
CA GLN A 38 6.85 0.16 -0.54
C GLN A 38 7.29 -1.30 -0.31
N LYS A 39 8.59 -1.56 -0.21
CA LYS A 39 9.10 -2.91 0.13
C LYS A 39 8.67 -3.36 1.51
N GLU A 40 8.63 -2.48 2.51
CA GLU A 40 8.13 -2.84 3.84
C GLU A 40 6.63 -3.20 3.81
N ILE A 41 5.82 -2.47 3.04
CA ILE A 41 4.40 -2.81 2.83
C ILE A 41 4.28 -4.22 2.22
N LEU A 42 5.09 -4.54 1.21
CA LEU A 42 5.08 -5.87 0.59
C LEU A 42 5.49 -6.98 1.56
N LYS A 43 6.43 -6.73 2.48
CA LYS A 43 6.79 -7.70 3.52
C LYS A 43 5.62 -7.98 4.45
N VAL A 44 4.87 -6.95 4.84
CA VAL A 44 3.66 -7.12 5.66
C VAL A 44 2.64 -7.97 4.91
N VAL A 45 2.37 -7.68 3.63
CA VAL A 45 1.45 -8.48 2.81
C VAL A 45 1.89 -9.94 2.72
N ARG A 46 3.19 -10.21 2.45
CA ARG A 46 3.72 -11.59 2.40
C ARG A 46 3.51 -12.33 3.71
N ARG A 47 3.80 -11.69 4.85
CA ARG A 47 3.55 -12.29 6.17
C ARG A 47 2.07 -12.63 6.36
N LEU A 48 1.16 -11.74 5.98
CA LEU A 48 -0.29 -11.99 6.07
C LEU A 48 -0.75 -13.16 5.17
N VAL A 49 -0.08 -13.38 4.04
CA VAL A 49 -0.33 -14.55 3.17
C VAL A 49 0.16 -15.84 3.83
N GLU A 50 1.37 -15.81 4.40
CA GLU A 50 1.94 -16.96 5.14
C GLU A 50 1.07 -17.34 6.35
N GLU A 51 0.47 -16.36 7.01
CA GLU A 51 -0.48 -16.54 8.12
C GLU A 51 -1.88 -16.96 7.65
N GLY A 52 -2.13 -16.99 6.33
CA GLY A 52 -3.43 -17.34 5.75
C GLY A 52 -4.52 -16.27 5.92
N GLN A 53 -4.17 -15.06 6.36
CA GLN A 53 -5.10 -13.95 6.54
C GLN A 53 -5.44 -13.23 5.23
N VAL A 54 -4.53 -13.30 4.26
CA VAL A 54 -4.70 -12.73 2.92
C VAL A 54 -4.47 -13.82 1.88
N THR A 55 -5.32 -13.86 0.86
CA THR A 55 -5.09 -14.65 -0.34
C THR A 55 -4.79 -13.70 -1.49
N ILE A 56 -3.64 -13.88 -2.14
CA ILE A 56 -3.35 -13.19 -3.40
C ILE A 56 -4.05 -13.98 -4.50
N GLY A 57 -5.07 -13.40 -5.11
CA GLY A 57 -5.76 -14.01 -6.23
C GLY A 57 -4.84 -14.04 -7.45
N SER A 58 -4.64 -15.22 -8.05
CA SER A 58 -3.95 -15.35 -9.33
C SER A 58 -4.87 -14.81 -10.43
N GLY A 59 -4.73 -13.53 -10.76
CA GLY A 59 -5.28 -13.00 -12.01
C GLY A 59 -4.51 -13.55 -13.20
N PRO A 60 -5.08 -13.58 -14.42
CA PRO A 60 -4.39 -14.07 -15.63
C PRO A 60 -3.09 -13.33 -15.97
N GLU A 61 -2.81 -12.19 -15.31
CA GLU A 61 -1.65 -11.34 -15.58
C GLU A 61 -0.48 -11.51 -14.58
N ASP A 62 -0.62 -12.33 -13.53
CA ASP A 62 0.41 -12.49 -12.48
C ASP A 62 1.54 -13.48 -12.84
N SER A 63 1.76 -13.75 -14.13
CA SER A 63 2.87 -14.59 -14.62
C SER A 63 4.14 -13.80 -14.95
N TYR A 64 4.39 -12.66 -14.30
CA TYR A 64 5.70 -12.02 -14.35
C TYR A 64 6.43 -12.26 -13.04
N VAL A 65 7.33 -13.26 -13.12
CA VAL A 65 8.41 -13.56 -12.19
C VAL A 65 9.26 -12.32 -11.92
#